data_AF-A0A561QCJ4-F1
#
_entry.id   AF-A0A561QCJ4-F1
#
_cell.length_a   1.000
_cell.length_b   1.000
_cell.length_c   1.000
_cell.angle_alpha   90.00
_cell.angle_beta   90.00
_cell.angle_gamma   90.00
#
_symmetry.space_group_name_H-M   'P 1'
#
loop_
_entity.id
_entity.type
_entity.pdbx_description
1 polymer ?
#
loop_
_entity_poly.entity_id
_entity_poly.type
_entity_poly.pdbx_seq_one_letter_code
_entity_poly.pdbx_strand_id
1 'polypeptide(L)'
;MGSTFAPVRYRTIGRDAVILMGGGKGCRPVQVTQDALTDIQSPPRCDTDRLSQYLEVFAQIAEKKIEAGEFAFDGRIWITGNDVRAWRCNRLETDPIDQDAERRPGLSGKFQPTLG
;
A
#
# COMPACT_ATOMS: atom_id res chain seq x y z
N MET A 1 -4.19 -3.68 -14.11
CA MET A 1 -4.77 -2.34 -14.37
C MET A 1 -3.79 -1.34 -13.80
N GLY A 2 -3.23 -0.44 -14.61
CA GLY A 2 -2.19 0.49 -14.15
C GLY A 2 -2.76 1.47 -13.13
N SER A 3 -2.04 1.69 -12.02
CA SER A 3 -2.40 2.71 -11.02
C SER A 3 -2.73 4.00 -11.75
N THR A 4 -3.96 4.48 -11.56
CA THR A 4 -4.44 5.70 -12.24
C THR A 4 -3.82 6.95 -11.62
N PHE A 5 -3.16 6.81 -10.47
CA PHE A 5 -2.57 7.91 -9.73
C PHE A 5 -1.05 7.76 -9.60
N ALA A 6 -0.32 8.80 -10.01
CA ALA A 6 1.14 8.85 -9.94
C ALA A 6 1.60 10.16 -9.26
N PRO A 7 2.71 10.12 -8.51
CA PRO A 7 3.29 11.33 -7.93
C PRO A 7 3.83 12.24 -9.05
N VAL A 8 3.23 13.42 -9.21
CA VAL A 8 3.64 14.43 -10.22
C VAL A 8 4.67 15.38 -9.66
N ARG A 9 4.49 15.78 -8.40
CA ARG A 9 5.39 16.73 -7.72
C ARG A 9 5.37 16.48 -6.23
N TYR A 10 6.44 16.84 -5.55
CA TYR A 10 6.47 16.86 -4.10
C TYR A 10 7.23 18.08 -3.60
N ARG A 11 6.88 18.50 -2.39
CA ARG A 11 7.54 19.61 -1.70
C ARG A 11 7.53 19.34 -0.21
N THR A 12 8.67 19.49 0.44
CA THR A 12 8.77 19.56 1.89
C THR A 12 8.40 20.96 2.35
N ILE A 13 7.54 21.05 3.37
CA ILE A 13 7.10 22.30 3.98
C ILE A 13 7.36 22.18 5.48
N GLY A 14 8.45 22.78 5.93
CA GLY A 14 8.88 22.65 7.33
C GLY A 14 9.23 21.20 7.66
N ARG A 15 8.41 20.56 8.50
CA ARG A 15 8.57 19.17 8.95
C ARG A 15 7.60 18.19 8.30
N ASP A 16 6.71 18.70 7.45
CA ASP A 16 5.73 17.92 6.70
C ASP A 16 6.11 17.87 5.22
N ALA A 17 5.52 16.95 4.47
CA ALA A 17 5.66 16.86 3.04
C ALA A 17 4.31 16.93 2.35
N VAL A 18 4.26 17.59 1.20
CA VAL A 18 3.07 17.63 0.34
C VAL A 18 3.42 16.99 -0.99
N ILE A 19 2.67 15.97 -1.37
CA ILE A 19 2.80 15.24 -2.62
C ILE A 19 1.58 15.56 -3.48
N LEU A 20 1.81 15.98 -4.71
CA LEU A 20 0.78 16.20 -5.70
C LEU A 20 0.61 14.91 -6.51
N MET A 21 -0.48 14.20 -6.28
CA MET A 21 -0.84 12.99 -7.01
C MET A 21 -1.65 13.36 -8.25
N GLY A 22 -1.11 13.10 -9.43
CA GLY A 22 -1.84 13.27 -10.69
C GLY A 22 -2.57 11.99 -11.05
N GLY A 23 -3.83 12.10 -11.45
CA GLY A 23 -4.56 11.00 -12.07
C GLY A 23 -5.55 11.47 -13.12
N GLY A 24 -6.33 10.54 -13.66
CA GLY A 24 -7.21 10.80 -14.81
C GLY A 24 -8.26 11.91 -14.62
N LYS A 25 -8.59 12.28 -13.37
CA LYS A 25 -9.53 13.36 -13.03
C LYS A 25 -8.86 14.65 -12.54
N GLY A 26 -7.52 14.75 -12.58
CA GLY A 26 -6.77 15.93 -12.15
C GLY A 26 -5.74 15.64 -11.05
N CYS A 27 -5.15 16.71 -10.51
CA CYS A 27 -4.14 16.63 -9.47
C CYS A 27 -4.77 16.77 -8.08
N ARG A 28 -4.44 15.85 -7.16
CA ARG A 28 -4.89 15.89 -5.76
C ARG A 28 -3.70 16.10 -4.82
N PRO A 29 -3.76 17.08 -3.90
CA PRO A 29 -2.73 17.27 -2.89
C PRO A 29 -2.88 16.26 -1.75
N VAL A 30 -1.79 15.58 -1.46
CA VAL A 30 -1.62 14.64 -0.35
C VAL A 30 -0.66 15.27 0.64
N GLN A 31 -1.09 15.41 1.88
CA GLN A 31 -0.29 15.93 2.98
C GLN A 31 0.20 14.77 3.82
N VAL A 32 1.52 14.68 3.98
CA VAL A 32 2.22 13.67 4.77
C VAL A 32 2.75 14.36 6.01
N THR A 33 2.31 13.90 7.18
CA THR A 33 2.71 14.52 8.44
C THR A 33 4.13 14.14 8.84
N GLN A 34 4.76 14.94 9.70
CA GLN A 34 6.05 14.63 10.30
C GLN A 34 6.09 13.23 10.94
N ASP A 35 5.02 12.81 11.63
CA ASP A 35 4.91 11.47 12.20
C ASP A 35 5.00 10.38 11.14
N ALA A 36 4.32 10.55 9.99
CA ALA A 36 4.39 9.60 8.89
C ALA A 36 5.80 9.52 8.28
N LEU A 37 6.45 10.67 8.11
CA LEU A 37 7.83 10.74 7.64
C LEU A 37 8.80 10.08 8.63
N THR A 38 8.58 10.23 9.93
CA THR A 38 9.44 9.63 10.95
C THR A 38 9.19 8.13 11.06
N ASP A 39 7.93 7.70 11.01
CA ASP A 39 7.55 6.30 11.13
C ASP A 39 8.01 5.49 9.91
N ILE A 40 7.91 6.03 8.68
CA ILE A 40 8.35 5.32 7.46
C ILE A 40 9.87 5.08 7.44
N GLN A 41 10.64 5.97 8.07
CA GLN A 41 12.09 5.88 8.17
C GLN A 41 12.45 4.98 9.36
N SER A 42 12.71 3.70 9.11
CA SER A 42 13.24 2.80 10.15
C SER A 42 14.61 2.27 9.74
N PRO A 43 15.70 2.66 10.44
CA PRO A 43 15.76 3.60 11.56
C PRO A 43 15.51 5.07 11.15
N PRO A 44 15.03 5.93 12.07
CA PRO A 44 14.72 7.34 11.79
C PRO A 44 16.00 8.15 11.64
N ARG A 45 16.66 8.01 10.49
CA ARG A 45 17.74 8.90 10.08
C ARG A 45 17.13 10.02 9.24
N CYS A 46 17.31 11.24 9.71
CA CYS A 46 16.75 12.46 9.12
C CYS A 46 17.52 12.85 7.85
N ASP A 47 17.47 12.00 6.82
CA ASP A 47 18.12 12.29 5.54
C ASP A 47 17.03 12.73 4.54
N THR A 48 17.03 14.02 4.23
CA THR A 48 16.06 14.69 3.34
C THR A 48 16.00 14.06 1.94
N ASP A 49 17.07 13.35 1.54
CA ASP A 49 17.22 12.68 0.25
C ASP A 49 16.25 11.48 0.08
N ARG A 50 15.83 10.85 1.19
CA ARG A 50 15.02 9.63 1.16
C ARG A 50 13.54 9.83 0.89
N LEU A 51 13.01 11.05 0.94
CA LEU A 51 11.60 11.30 0.59
C LEU A 51 11.30 10.79 -0.83
N SER A 52 12.27 10.94 -1.74
CA SER A 52 12.17 10.44 -3.12
C SER A 52 12.00 8.91 -3.19
N GLN A 53 12.64 8.17 -2.28
CA GLN A 53 12.56 6.70 -2.18
C GLN A 53 11.22 6.24 -1.60
N TYR A 54 10.61 7.04 -0.71
CA TYR A 54 9.33 6.73 -0.09
C TYR A 54 8.13 7.35 -0.81
N LEU A 55 8.35 8.16 -1.84
CA LEU A 55 7.29 8.78 -2.65
C LEU A 55 6.30 7.75 -3.19
N GLU A 56 6.82 6.63 -3.71
CA GLU A 56 5.97 5.57 -4.26
C GLU A 56 5.15 4.89 -3.17
N VAL A 57 5.68 4.76 -1.95
CA VAL A 57 4.94 4.21 -0.81
C VAL A 57 3.81 5.16 -0.39
N PHE A 58 4.11 6.44 -0.25
CA PHE A 58 3.10 7.45 0.05
C PHE A 58 2.05 7.56 -1.06
N ALA A 59 2.46 7.41 -2.32
CA ALA A 59 1.56 7.35 -3.46
C ALA A 59 0.61 6.15 -3.37
N GLN A 60 1.09 4.95 -3.03
CA GLN A 60 0.26 3.76 -2.83
C GLN A 60 -0.75 3.93 -1.68
N ILE A 61 -0.31 4.50 -0.55
CA ILE A 61 -1.21 4.78 0.58
C ILE A 61 -2.26 5.81 0.18
N ALA A 62 -1.86 6.87 -0.52
CA ALA A 62 -2.77 7.87 -1.04
C ALA A 62 -3.78 7.28 -2.03
N GLU A 63 -3.33 6.44 -2.96
CA GLU A 63 -4.19 5.76 -3.93
C GLU A 63 -5.28 4.95 -3.22
N LYS A 64 -4.90 4.09 -2.26
CA LYS A 64 -5.87 3.33 -1.46
C LYS A 64 -6.90 4.22 -0.76
N LYS A 65 -6.47 5.36 -0.20
CA LYS A 65 -7.39 6.32 0.42
C LYS A 65 -8.30 7.01 -0.60
N ILE A 66 -7.79 7.37 -1.78
CA ILE A 66 -8.58 7.93 -2.87
C ILE A 66 -9.67 6.96 -3.29
N GLU A 67 -9.31 5.69 -3.48
CA GLU A 67 -10.23 4.63 -3.88
C GLU A 67 -11.29 4.34 -2.79
N ALA A 68 -10.88 4.36 -1.52
CA ALA A 68 -11.77 4.21 -0.38
C ALA A 68 -12.67 5.44 -0.13
N GLY A 69 -12.37 6.58 -0.77
CA GLY A 69 -13.07 7.84 -0.54
C GLY A 69 -12.71 8.52 0.80
N GLU A 70 -11.59 8.16 1.41
CA GLU A 70 -11.09 8.75 2.65
C GLU A 70 -10.39 10.08 2.38
N PHE A 71 -11.17 11.16 2.42
CA PHE A 71 -10.68 12.53 2.31
C PHE A 71 -10.81 13.25 3.65
N ALA A 72 -9.81 14.08 4.00
CA ALA A 72 -9.92 14.98 5.14
C ALA A 72 -10.99 16.06 4.87
N PHE A 73 -11.42 16.73 5.94
CA PHE A 73 -12.45 17.78 5.88
C PHE A 73 -12.11 18.91 4.90
N ASP A 74 -10.82 19.23 4.74
CA ASP A 74 -10.31 20.23 3.79
C ASP A 74 -10.27 19.74 2.32
N GLY A 75 -10.76 18.53 2.04
CA GLY A 75 -10.72 17.91 0.70
C GLY A 75 -9.33 17.41 0.30
N ARG A 76 -8.37 17.42 1.22
CA ARG A 76 -7.01 16.89 1.04
C ARG A 76 -6.90 15.48 1.59
N ILE A 77 -5.87 14.76 1.20
CA ILE A 77 -5.58 13.44 1.76
C ILE A 77 -4.50 13.59 2.80
N TRP A 78 -4.74 13.09 4.01
CA TRP A 78 -3.76 13.15 5.09
C TRP A 78 -3.19 11.74 5.29
N ILE A 79 -1.86 11.65 5.22
CA ILE A 79 -1.11 10.45 5.56
C ILE A 79 -0.42 10.72 6.89
N THR A 80 -0.81 9.95 7.89
CA THR A 80 -0.27 10.02 9.25
C THR A 80 0.60 8.81 9.55
N GLY A 81 1.33 8.84 10.68
CA GLY A 81 2.09 7.67 11.15
C GLY A 81 1.22 6.43 11.33
N ASN A 82 -0.07 6.60 11.65
CA ASN A 82 -1.00 5.47 11.75
C ASN A 82 -1.25 4.79 10.40
N ASP A 83 -1.38 5.57 9.33
CA ASP A 83 -1.55 5.03 7.98
C ASP A 83 -0.31 4.27 7.51
N VAL A 84 0.88 4.77 7.86
CA VAL A 84 2.15 4.09 7.58
C VAL A 84 2.26 2.77 8.34
N ARG A 85 1.87 2.74 9.61
CA ARG A 85 1.82 1.51 10.43
C ARG A 85 0.82 0.51 9.88
N ALA A 86 -0.39 0.95 9.52
CA ALA A 86 -1.40 0.11 8.91
C ALA A 86 -0.91 -0.48 7.57
N TRP A 87 -0.27 0.34 6.74
CA TRP A 87 0.34 -0.12 5.48
C TRP A 87 1.42 -1.17 5.72
N ARG A 88 2.30 -0.98 6.73
CA ARG A 88 3.30 -1.98 7.11
C ARG A 88 2.67 -3.29 7.58
N CYS A 89 1.62 -3.21 8.41
CA CYS A 89 0.91 -4.38 8.91
C CYS A 89 0.25 -5.17 7.78
N ASN A 90 -0.44 -4.49 6.86
CA ASN A 90 -1.10 -5.12 5.72
C ASN A 90 -0.12 -5.74 4.70
N ARG A 91 1.14 -5.30 4.66
CA ARG A 91 2.18 -5.91 3.81
C ARG A 91 2.68 -7.23 4.39
N LEU A 92 2.66 -7.39 5.72
CA LEU A 92 3.05 -8.64 6.39
C LEU A 92 1.93 -9.69 6.35
N GLU A 93 0.69 -9.28 6.11
CA GLU A 93 -0.47 -10.19 6.02
C GLU A 93 -0.63 -10.84 4.62
N THR A 94 0.25 -10.51 3.66
CA THR A 94 0.24 -11.09 2.30
C THR A 94 1.29 -12.18 2.10
N ASP A 95 1.68 -12.88 3.16
CA ASP A 95 2.20 -14.23 3.01
C ASP A 95 0.99 -15.15 2.74
N PRO A 96 0.83 -15.73 1.54
CA PRO A 96 -0.24 -16.68 1.29
C PRO A 96 -0.06 -17.84 2.26
N ILE A 97 -0.99 -17.96 3.20
CA ILE A 97 -1.19 -19.19 3.95
C ILE A 97 -1.32 -20.27 2.89
N ASP A 98 -0.36 -21.19 2.89
CA ASP A 98 -0.33 -22.41 2.10
C ASP A 98 -1.68 -23.13 2.25
N GLN A 99 -2.60 -22.92 1.31
CA GLN A 99 -3.94 -23.52 1.29
C GLN A 99 -4.05 -24.71 0.32
N ASP A 100 -2.94 -25.27 -0.16
CA ASP A 100 -2.95 -26.39 -1.10
C ASP A 100 -2.75 -27.78 -0.45
N ALA A 101 -2.65 -27.88 0.88
CA ALA A 101 -2.33 -29.17 1.51
C ALA A 101 -3.51 -30.15 1.65
N GLU A 102 -4.78 -29.77 1.40
CA GLU A 102 -5.89 -30.68 1.67
C GLU A 102 -7.01 -30.68 0.62
N ARG A 103 -6.66 -31.04 -0.61
CA ARG A 103 -7.63 -31.56 -1.58
C ARG A 103 -7.29 -33.00 -1.94
N ARG A 104 -7.56 -33.93 -1.03
CA ARG A 104 -7.73 -35.36 -1.34
C ARG A 104 -9.20 -35.63 -1.66
N PRO A 105 -9.62 -35.71 -2.94
CA PRO A 105 -10.92 -36.27 -3.27
C PRO A 105 -10.86 -37.80 -3.33
N GLY A 106 -11.74 -38.43 -2.55
CA GLY A 106 -12.61 -39.50 -3.05
C GLY A 106 -12.01 -40.87 -3.32
N LEU A 107 -12.44 -41.84 -2.50
CA LEU A 107 -12.61 -43.22 -2.96
C LEU A 107 -13.32 -43.24 -4.32
N SER A 108 -12.74 -43.91 -5.30
CA SER A 108 -13.49 -44.48 -6.42
C SER A 108 -12.81 -45.78 -6.84
N GLY A 109 -13.54 -46.88 -6.66
CA GLY A 109 -13.07 -48.22 -6.95
C GLY A 109 -12.78 -48.43 -8.43
N LYS A 110 -11.79 -49.28 -8.70
CA LYS A 110 -11.66 -49.96 -9.98
C LYS A 110 -11.53 -51.45 -9.71
N PHE A 111 -12.67 -52.12 -9.76
CA PHE A 111 -12.76 -53.53 -10.11
C PHE A 111 -12.19 -53.70 -11.53
N GLN A 112 -11.19 -54.55 -11.71
CA GLN A 112 -11.02 -55.33 -12.93
C GLN A 112 -10.48 -56.73 -12.59
N PRO A 113 -11.05 -57.80 -13.16
CA PRO A 113 -10.56 -59.16 -13.02
C PRO A 113 -9.53 -59.46 -14.13
N THR A 114 -8.46 -60.20 -13.81
CA THR A 114 -7.63 -60.87 -14.81
C THR A 114 -7.53 -62.34 -14.48
N LEU A 115 -8.15 -63.13 -15.35
CA LEU A 115 -8.15 -64.58 -15.43
C LEU A 115 -6.72 -65.07 -15.72
N GLY A 116 -6.27 -66.09 -14.99
CA GLY A 116 -5.06 -66.86 -15.23
C GLY A 116 -5.25 -68.27 -14.67
#